data_AF-A0A7G2C156-F1
#
_entry.id   AF-A0A7G2C156-F1
#
_cell.length_a   1.000
_cell.length_b   1.000
_cell.length_c   1.000
_cell.angle_alpha   90.00
_cell.angle_beta   90.00
_cell.angle_gamma   90.00
#
_symmetry.space_group_name_H-M   'P 1'
#
loop_
_entity.id
_entity.type
_entity.pdbx_description
1 polymer ?
#
loop_
_entity_poly.entity_id
_entity_poly.type
_entity_poly.pdbx_seq_one_letter_code
_entity_poly.pdbx_strand_id
1 'polypeptide(L)'
;MSTEKFLFLYGSETGNSESICKNLHNEAVKTKGFTDAQCMTMNSAISKKVLDEQTNEETAKPLCLVIVCSTTGEGEPPENAARFRRWLRNTKEKLFRVRHTLLALGDTNYNNFCSAGKYIDTKLSEFGSMRFFPRGEADDGVDLNLIVEPWTARVWDHIHNTTNAIGHEAFSATEQHYVDMSVAQEVAIVYANANHICASFALFMYERILELGGKANVYPVQYFNPTTVALEAKIVLFIFSTDVDEHTLCEACAAASNLPPPLGYVL
;
A
#
# COMPACT_ATOMS: atom_id res chain seq x y z
N MET A 1 24.32 -9.19 -8.58
CA MET A 1 23.19 -10.14 -8.56
C MET A 1 22.36 -9.81 -7.32
N SER A 2 21.06 -9.58 -7.49
CA SER A 2 20.15 -9.17 -6.40
C SER A 2 20.22 -10.18 -5.24
N THR A 3 20.56 -9.71 -4.05
CA THR A 3 20.61 -10.51 -2.80
C THR A 3 19.23 -10.76 -2.20
N GLU A 4 18.18 -10.15 -2.78
CA GLU A 4 16.80 -10.27 -2.35
C GLU A 4 16.13 -11.52 -2.92
N LYS A 5 15.50 -12.32 -2.04
CA LYS A 5 14.71 -13.48 -2.43
C LYS A 5 13.30 -13.05 -2.88
N PHE A 6 12.78 -13.68 -3.92
CA PHE A 6 11.42 -13.44 -4.41
C PHE A 6 10.56 -14.68 -4.20
N LEU A 7 9.40 -14.49 -3.56
CA LEU A 7 8.48 -15.58 -3.27
C LEU A 7 7.05 -15.18 -3.63
N PHE A 8 6.46 -15.96 -4.53
CA PHE A 8 5.09 -15.84 -5.02
C PHE A 8 4.22 -16.87 -4.30
N LEU A 9 3.23 -16.40 -3.55
CA LEU A 9 2.34 -17.26 -2.78
C LEU A 9 0.90 -17.14 -3.27
N TYR A 10 0.19 -18.26 -3.34
CA TYR A 10 -1.22 -18.23 -3.65
C TYR A 10 -2.10 -19.04 -2.71
N GLY A 11 -3.32 -18.54 -2.53
CA GLY A 11 -4.47 -19.23 -1.97
C GLY A 11 -5.57 -19.25 -3.01
N SER A 12 -5.99 -20.43 -3.45
CA SER A 12 -6.88 -20.61 -4.59
C SER A 12 -7.80 -21.82 -4.39
N GLU A 13 -9.10 -21.63 -4.61
CA GLU A 13 -10.09 -22.73 -4.59
C GLU A 13 -10.32 -23.29 -5.99
N THR A 14 -10.66 -22.43 -6.96
CA THR A 14 -11.03 -22.81 -8.33
C THR A 14 -9.93 -22.61 -9.38
N GLY A 15 -8.77 -22.04 -8.99
CA GLY A 15 -7.61 -21.89 -9.87
C GLY A 15 -7.32 -20.47 -10.37
N ASN A 16 -8.21 -19.49 -10.13
CA ASN A 16 -8.02 -18.10 -10.57
C ASN A 16 -6.77 -17.47 -9.94
N SER A 17 -6.70 -17.44 -8.61
CA SER A 17 -5.55 -16.91 -7.87
C SER A 17 -4.24 -17.64 -8.19
N GLU A 18 -4.32 -18.96 -8.39
CA GLU A 18 -3.18 -19.78 -8.79
C GLU A 18 -2.65 -19.38 -10.17
N SER A 19 -3.54 -19.22 -11.15
CA SER A 19 -3.18 -18.85 -12.51
C SER A 19 -2.53 -17.47 -12.55
N ILE A 20 -3.10 -16.48 -11.87
CA ILE A 20 -2.55 -15.11 -11.79
C ILE A 20 -1.16 -15.14 -11.11
N CYS A 21 -1.03 -15.83 -9.99
CA CYS A 21 0.23 -15.93 -9.26
C CYS A 21 1.33 -16.62 -10.09
N LYS A 22 0.99 -17.71 -10.80
CA LYS A 22 1.92 -18.41 -11.69
C LYS A 22 2.32 -17.55 -12.89
N ASN A 23 1.40 -16.75 -13.44
CA ASN A 23 1.72 -15.82 -14.53
C ASN A 23 2.70 -14.74 -14.06
N LEU A 24 2.47 -14.14 -12.90
CA LEU A 24 3.41 -13.18 -12.29
C LEU A 24 4.79 -13.81 -12.03
N HIS A 25 4.82 -15.02 -11.49
CA HIS A 25 6.08 -15.75 -11.28
C HIS A 25 6.81 -16.05 -12.60
N ASN A 26 6.08 -16.50 -13.62
CA ASN A 26 6.64 -16.75 -14.96
C ASN A 26 7.22 -15.46 -15.56
N GLU A 27 6.53 -14.33 -15.43
CA GLU A 27 7.04 -13.03 -15.87
C GLU A 27 8.29 -12.61 -15.08
N ALA A 28 8.30 -12.84 -13.75
CA ALA A 28 9.46 -12.57 -12.89
C ALA A 28 10.72 -13.30 -13.41
N VAL A 29 10.58 -14.60 -13.69
CA VAL A 29 11.69 -15.46 -14.11
C VAL A 29 12.11 -15.18 -15.55
N LYS A 30 11.15 -15.11 -16.49
CA LYS A 30 11.44 -15.04 -17.94
C LYS A 30 11.74 -13.63 -18.42
N THR A 31 11.05 -12.63 -17.87
CA THR A 31 11.07 -11.27 -18.40
C THR A 31 11.86 -10.32 -17.49
N LYS A 32 11.75 -10.47 -16.17
CA LYS A 32 12.36 -9.55 -15.20
C LYS A 32 13.71 -10.03 -14.63
N GLY A 33 14.12 -11.26 -14.94
CA GLY A 33 15.44 -11.79 -14.57
C GLY A 33 15.57 -12.31 -13.13
N PHE A 34 14.45 -12.51 -12.42
CA PHE A 34 14.44 -13.11 -11.08
C PHE A 34 14.46 -14.64 -11.16
N THR A 35 15.57 -15.22 -11.60
CA THR A 35 15.68 -16.67 -11.90
C THR A 35 15.44 -17.58 -10.69
N ASP A 36 15.75 -17.09 -9.49
CA ASP A 36 15.64 -17.86 -8.24
C ASP A 36 14.28 -17.66 -7.55
N ALA A 37 13.36 -16.94 -8.19
CA ALA A 37 12.02 -16.72 -7.66
C ALA A 37 11.27 -18.05 -7.50
N GLN A 38 10.60 -18.22 -6.37
CA GLN A 38 9.81 -19.42 -6.08
C GLN A 38 8.31 -19.11 -6.13
N CYS A 39 7.52 -20.09 -6.56
CA CYS A 39 6.05 -20.03 -6.51
C CYS A 39 5.50 -21.26 -5.81
N MET A 40 4.60 -21.08 -4.84
CA MET A 40 3.96 -22.18 -4.11
C MET A 40 2.66 -21.77 -3.42
N THR A 41 1.89 -22.74 -2.94
CA THR A 41 0.73 -22.46 -2.09
C THR A 41 1.17 -21.88 -0.75
N MET A 42 0.31 -21.08 -0.11
CA MET A 42 0.57 -20.54 1.22
C MET A 42 0.76 -21.63 2.29
N ASN A 43 0.03 -22.74 2.21
CA ASN A 43 0.24 -23.88 3.12
C ASN A 43 1.60 -24.56 2.91
N SER A 44 2.09 -24.63 1.66
CA SER A 44 3.43 -25.14 1.37
C SER A 44 4.51 -24.24 1.95
N ALA A 45 4.32 -22.91 1.94
CA ALA A 45 5.23 -21.95 2.56
C ALA A 45 5.39 -22.21 4.07
N ILE A 46 4.29 -22.44 4.79
CA ILE A 46 4.33 -22.81 6.22
C ILE A 46 5.00 -24.17 6.42
N SER A 47 4.64 -25.17 5.61
CA SER A 47 5.20 -26.53 5.75
C SER A 47 6.72 -26.55 5.51
N LYS A 48 7.20 -25.70 4.61
CA LYS A 48 8.63 -25.52 4.30
C LYS A 48 9.33 -24.50 5.20
N LYS A 49 8.61 -23.86 6.14
CA LYS A 49 9.18 -22.89 7.09
C LYS A 49 9.91 -21.73 6.40
N VAL A 50 9.38 -21.27 5.26
CA VAL A 50 10.08 -20.27 4.43
C VAL A 50 10.21 -18.89 5.09
N LEU A 51 9.42 -18.63 6.14
CA LEU A 51 9.45 -17.38 6.91
C LEU A 51 10.26 -17.50 8.21
N ASP A 52 10.74 -18.68 8.60
CA ASP A 52 11.50 -18.85 9.86
C ASP A 52 12.81 -18.06 9.85
N GLU A 53 13.47 -17.91 8.68
CA GLU A 53 14.68 -17.07 8.55
C GLU A 53 14.37 -15.59 8.83
N GLN A 54 13.11 -15.17 8.63
CA GLN A 54 12.67 -13.77 8.76
C GLN A 54 12.28 -13.40 10.19
N THR A 55 12.22 -14.36 11.12
CA THR A 55 11.90 -14.08 12.53
C THR A 55 13.13 -13.70 13.37
N ASN A 56 14.33 -13.83 12.80
CA ASN A 56 15.58 -13.43 13.45
C ASN A 56 16.22 -12.27 12.69
N GLU A 57 16.29 -11.11 13.33
CA GLU A 57 16.78 -9.85 12.75
C GLU A 57 18.21 -9.93 12.21
N GLU A 58 19.10 -10.67 12.87
CA GLU A 58 20.51 -10.79 12.50
C GLU A 58 20.72 -11.67 11.26
N THR A 59 19.89 -12.71 11.11
CA THR A 59 19.99 -13.66 10.01
C THR A 59 19.05 -13.37 8.84
N ALA A 60 18.04 -12.53 9.06
CA ALA A 60 17.04 -12.22 8.04
C ALA A 60 17.70 -11.62 6.80
N LYS A 61 17.32 -12.15 5.63
CA LYS A 61 17.72 -11.63 4.32
C LYS A 61 16.52 -10.99 3.65
N PRO A 62 16.71 -9.92 2.86
CA PRO A 62 15.63 -9.28 2.15
C PRO A 62 14.75 -10.29 1.40
N LEU A 63 13.45 -10.23 1.67
CA LEU A 63 12.43 -11.10 1.09
C LEU A 63 11.29 -10.25 0.52
N CYS A 64 11.06 -10.38 -0.78
CA CYS A 64 9.90 -9.81 -1.45
C CYS A 64 8.81 -10.87 -1.61
N LEU A 65 7.69 -10.67 -0.91
CA LEU A 65 6.49 -11.50 -0.98
C LEU A 65 5.46 -10.90 -1.94
N VAL A 66 5.04 -11.66 -2.93
CA VAL A 66 3.90 -11.33 -3.79
C VAL A 66 2.82 -12.37 -3.56
N ILE A 67 1.66 -11.94 -3.10
CA ILE A 67 0.61 -12.84 -2.64
C ILE A 67 -0.65 -12.66 -3.49
N VAL A 68 -1.27 -13.75 -3.92
CA VAL A 68 -2.59 -13.73 -4.59
C VAL A 68 -3.54 -14.66 -3.84
N CYS A 69 -4.62 -14.14 -3.28
CA CYS A 69 -5.51 -14.93 -2.42
C CYS A 69 -6.98 -14.69 -2.77
N SER A 70 -7.71 -15.76 -3.06
CA SER A 70 -9.17 -15.68 -3.12
C SER A 70 -9.79 -15.77 -1.73
N THR A 71 -11.05 -15.42 -1.63
CA THR A 71 -11.87 -15.58 -0.43
C THR A 71 -12.92 -16.65 -0.69
N THR A 72 -13.22 -17.51 0.29
CA THR A 72 -14.20 -18.59 0.19
C THR A 72 -15.22 -18.53 1.34
N GLY A 73 -16.44 -19.00 1.06
CA GLY A 73 -17.51 -19.11 2.05
C GLY A 73 -17.75 -17.81 2.84
N GLU A 74 -17.71 -17.92 4.16
CA GLU A 74 -17.94 -16.81 5.10
C GLU A 74 -16.68 -15.97 5.36
N GLY A 75 -15.93 -15.66 4.30
CA GLY A 75 -14.77 -14.79 4.39
C GLY A 75 -13.46 -15.47 4.81
N GLU A 76 -13.40 -16.78 4.67
CA GLU A 76 -12.22 -17.59 4.98
C GLU A 76 -11.29 -17.70 3.75
N PRO A 77 -10.00 -18.01 3.93
CA PRO A 77 -9.13 -18.32 2.81
C PRO A 77 -9.43 -19.74 2.28
N PRO A 78 -9.07 -20.04 1.02
CA PRO A 78 -9.09 -21.38 0.45
C PRO A 78 -8.32 -22.40 1.30
N GLU A 79 -8.63 -23.68 1.13
CA GLU A 79 -8.03 -24.76 1.94
C GLU A 79 -6.49 -24.73 1.87
N ASN A 80 -5.93 -24.46 0.68
CA ASN A 80 -4.48 -24.36 0.44
C ASN A 80 -3.81 -23.09 1.05
N ALA A 81 -4.57 -22.25 1.75
CA ALA A 81 -4.08 -21.10 2.52
C ALA A 81 -4.54 -21.08 4.00
N ALA A 82 -5.40 -21.99 4.42
CA ALA A 82 -5.94 -22.04 5.78
C ALA A 82 -4.87 -22.18 6.87
N ARG A 83 -3.77 -22.92 6.63
CA ARG A 83 -2.66 -23.06 7.60
C ARG A 83 -1.87 -21.76 7.74
N PHE A 84 -1.71 -21.02 6.65
CA PHE A 84 -1.05 -19.72 6.66
C PHE A 84 -1.83 -18.68 7.47
N ARG A 85 -3.16 -18.62 7.28
CA ARG A 85 -4.03 -17.77 8.12
C ARG A 85 -3.94 -18.16 9.59
N ARG A 86 -3.96 -19.46 9.90
CA ARG A 86 -3.81 -19.94 11.29
C ARG A 86 -2.46 -19.56 11.89
N TRP A 87 -1.38 -19.66 11.12
CA TRP A 87 -0.05 -19.23 11.53
C TRP A 87 -0.03 -17.72 11.82
N LEU A 88 -0.56 -16.88 10.93
CA LEU A 88 -0.69 -15.43 11.17
C LEU A 88 -1.49 -15.09 12.42
N ARG A 89 -2.55 -15.86 12.73
CA ARG A 89 -3.35 -15.64 13.93
C ARG A 89 -2.60 -15.95 15.23
N ASN A 90 -1.73 -16.97 15.20
CA ASN A 90 -1.12 -17.53 16.40
C ASN A 90 0.32 -17.05 16.62
N THR A 91 0.99 -16.56 15.58
CA THR A 91 2.37 -16.09 15.67
C THR A 91 2.46 -14.83 16.52
N LYS A 92 3.58 -14.68 17.24
CA LYS A 92 3.95 -13.48 17.99
C LYS A 92 5.27 -12.89 17.49
N GLU A 93 5.89 -13.56 16.52
CA GLU A 93 7.18 -13.17 15.97
C GLU A 93 7.03 -11.97 15.05
N LYS A 94 8.03 -11.08 15.07
CA LYS A 94 8.16 -10.03 14.06
C LYS A 94 8.77 -10.61 12.79
N LEU A 95 8.43 -10.00 11.66
CA LEU A 95 9.00 -10.29 10.35
C LEU A 95 9.98 -9.18 9.99
N PHE A 96 11.26 -9.51 9.96
CA PHE A 96 12.34 -8.59 9.63
C PHE A 96 12.66 -8.67 8.15
N ARG A 97 12.93 -7.53 7.51
CA ARG A 97 13.36 -7.44 6.09
C ARG A 97 12.42 -8.10 5.09
N VAL A 98 11.14 -8.20 5.44
CA VAL A 98 10.09 -8.68 4.54
C VAL A 98 9.33 -7.48 3.99
N ARG A 99 9.25 -7.37 2.67
CA ARG A 99 8.28 -6.50 2.01
C ARG A 99 7.24 -7.34 1.29
N HIS A 100 6.00 -6.90 1.31
CA HIS A 100 4.91 -7.64 0.68
C HIS A 100 3.99 -6.76 -0.17
N THR A 101 3.27 -7.42 -1.06
CA THR A 101 2.06 -6.90 -1.68
C THR A 101 1.08 -8.05 -1.88
N LEU A 102 -0.21 -7.74 -1.97
CA LEU A 102 -1.27 -8.72 -2.05
C LEU A 102 -2.33 -8.32 -3.07
N LEU A 103 -2.73 -9.26 -3.91
CA LEU A 103 -3.91 -9.18 -4.76
C LEU A 103 -4.98 -10.09 -4.18
N ALA A 104 -6.04 -9.50 -3.64
CA ALA A 104 -7.18 -10.20 -3.10
C ALA A 104 -8.21 -10.40 -4.20
N LEU A 105 -8.77 -11.61 -4.29
CA LEU A 105 -9.91 -11.92 -5.13
C LEU A 105 -11.11 -12.18 -4.22
N GLY A 106 -12.24 -11.57 -4.56
CA GLY A 106 -13.50 -11.74 -3.86
C GLY A 106 -14.66 -11.44 -4.79
N ASP A 107 -15.87 -11.46 -4.26
CA ASP A 107 -17.08 -11.15 -5.00
C ASP A 107 -17.97 -10.28 -4.10
N THR A 108 -18.34 -9.10 -4.57
CA THR A 108 -19.16 -8.13 -3.82
C THR A 108 -20.60 -8.58 -3.60
N ASN A 109 -21.06 -9.63 -4.30
CA ASN A 109 -22.33 -10.29 -4.02
C ASN A 109 -22.31 -11.05 -2.68
N TYR A 110 -21.14 -11.23 -2.08
CA TYR A 110 -20.97 -11.82 -0.75
C TYR A 110 -20.62 -10.76 0.29
N ASN A 111 -21.11 -10.94 1.51
CA ASN A 111 -20.90 -10.00 2.62
C ASN A 111 -19.42 -9.74 2.94
N ASN A 112 -18.56 -10.75 2.77
CA ASN A 112 -17.17 -10.72 3.18
C ASN A 112 -16.22 -10.47 2.00
N PHE A 113 -16.47 -9.41 1.23
CA PHE A 113 -15.67 -9.07 0.05
C PHE A 113 -14.16 -8.95 0.36
N CYS A 114 -13.36 -9.79 -0.29
CA CYS A 114 -11.90 -9.87 -0.18
C CYS A 114 -11.37 -10.07 1.27
N SER A 115 -12.18 -10.53 2.21
CA SER A 115 -11.83 -10.55 3.64
C SER A 115 -10.59 -11.38 3.96
N ALA A 116 -10.36 -12.50 3.26
CA ALA A 116 -9.20 -13.35 3.46
C ALA A 116 -7.90 -12.62 3.09
N GLY A 117 -7.89 -11.96 1.93
CA GLY A 117 -6.76 -11.14 1.47
C GLY A 117 -6.53 -9.93 2.37
N LYS A 118 -7.59 -9.22 2.76
CA LYS A 118 -7.55 -8.08 3.69
C LYS A 118 -6.93 -8.48 5.03
N TYR A 119 -7.34 -9.63 5.58
CA TYR A 119 -6.80 -10.16 6.82
C TYR A 119 -5.31 -10.47 6.72
N ILE A 120 -4.89 -11.18 5.66
CA ILE A 120 -3.49 -11.57 5.46
C ILE A 120 -2.58 -10.35 5.34
N ASP A 121 -2.96 -9.40 4.51
CA ASP A 121 -2.20 -8.17 4.25
C ASP A 121 -2.09 -7.28 5.50
N THR A 122 -3.18 -7.15 6.26
CA THR A 122 -3.18 -6.40 7.53
C THR A 122 -2.26 -7.08 8.55
N LYS A 123 -2.37 -8.40 8.73
CA LYS A 123 -1.54 -9.13 9.69
C LYS A 123 -0.06 -9.12 9.34
N LEU A 124 0.30 -9.28 8.06
CA LEU A 124 1.70 -9.17 7.64
C LEU A 124 2.29 -7.80 7.98
N SER A 125 1.51 -6.74 7.78
CA SER A 125 1.90 -5.37 8.14
C SER A 125 2.07 -5.20 9.66
N GLU A 126 1.13 -5.71 10.46
CA GLU A 126 1.21 -5.70 11.93
C GLU A 126 2.45 -6.42 12.46
N PHE A 127 2.90 -7.50 11.80
CA PHE A 127 4.11 -8.22 12.17
C PHE A 127 5.40 -7.57 11.66
N GLY A 128 5.34 -6.40 11.02
CA GLY A 128 6.52 -5.63 10.61
C GLY A 128 6.93 -5.77 9.15
N SER A 129 6.14 -6.48 8.34
CA SER A 129 6.38 -6.48 6.90
C SER A 129 5.95 -5.15 6.27
N MET A 130 6.78 -4.62 5.36
CA MET A 130 6.48 -3.37 4.67
C MET A 130 5.65 -3.62 3.41
N ARG A 131 4.46 -3.00 3.31
CA ARG A 131 3.67 -3.03 2.08
C ARG A 131 4.32 -2.11 1.03
N PHE A 132 4.93 -2.68 -0.02
CA PHE A 132 5.64 -1.90 -1.04
C PHE A 132 4.75 -1.47 -2.21
N PHE A 133 3.62 -2.13 -2.42
CA PHE A 133 2.63 -1.79 -3.42
C PHE A 133 1.22 -2.01 -2.85
N PRO A 134 0.26 -1.09 -3.04
CA PRO A 134 -1.08 -1.21 -2.47
C PRO A 134 -1.75 -2.55 -2.78
N ARG A 135 -2.52 -3.05 -1.81
CA ARG A 135 -3.33 -4.24 -1.98
C ARG A 135 -4.33 -4.01 -3.11
N GLY A 136 -4.40 -4.94 -4.05
CA GLY A 136 -5.47 -4.98 -5.05
C GLY A 136 -6.66 -5.75 -4.52
N GLU A 137 -7.88 -5.32 -4.84
CA GLU A 137 -9.12 -6.01 -4.47
C GLU A 137 -9.95 -6.23 -5.74
N ALA A 138 -9.83 -7.41 -6.33
CA ALA A 138 -10.51 -7.77 -7.57
C ALA A 138 -11.86 -8.41 -7.29
N ASP A 139 -12.89 -7.96 -8.02
CA ASP A 139 -14.29 -8.35 -7.84
C ASP A 139 -14.78 -9.26 -8.97
N ASP A 140 -15.04 -10.52 -8.64
CA ASP A 140 -15.58 -11.54 -9.55
C ASP A 140 -17.05 -11.28 -9.90
N GLY A 141 -17.78 -10.52 -9.07
CA GLY A 141 -19.17 -10.14 -9.32
C GLY A 141 -19.35 -9.16 -10.48
N VAL A 142 -18.27 -8.48 -10.89
CA VAL A 142 -18.25 -7.56 -12.03
C VAL A 142 -17.33 -8.09 -13.12
N ASP A 143 -16.02 -8.07 -12.87
CA ASP A 143 -14.95 -8.65 -13.70
C ASP A 143 -13.63 -8.48 -12.95
N LEU A 144 -12.95 -9.60 -12.65
CA LEU A 144 -11.65 -9.59 -11.97
C LEU A 144 -10.60 -8.75 -12.72
N ASN A 145 -10.63 -8.76 -14.06
CA ASN A 145 -9.58 -8.16 -14.89
C ASN A 145 -9.49 -6.65 -14.73
N LEU A 146 -10.59 -5.98 -14.36
CA LEU A 146 -10.63 -4.54 -14.09
C LEU A 146 -9.60 -4.11 -13.04
N ILE A 147 -9.24 -5.00 -12.13
CA ILE A 147 -8.23 -4.77 -11.10
C ILE A 147 -6.97 -5.58 -11.38
N VAL A 148 -7.10 -6.85 -11.78
CA VAL A 148 -5.96 -7.75 -11.99
C VAL A 148 -5.00 -7.19 -13.04
N GLU A 149 -5.48 -6.75 -14.21
CA GLU A 149 -4.62 -6.24 -15.28
C GLU A 149 -3.83 -4.98 -14.88
N PRO A 150 -4.47 -3.88 -14.43
CA PRO A 150 -3.72 -2.70 -14.04
C PRO A 150 -2.83 -2.93 -12.81
N TRP A 151 -3.23 -3.81 -11.89
CA TRP A 151 -2.42 -4.14 -10.71
C TRP A 151 -1.16 -4.92 -11.11
N THR A 152 -1.30 -5.95 -11.94
CA THR A 152 -0.16 -6.77 -12.41
C THR A 152 0.78 -5.98 -13.31
N ALA A 153 0.29 -5.01 -14.08
CA ALA A 153 1.15 -4.11 -14.85
C ALA A 153 2.02 -3.22 -13.95
N ARG A 154 1.44 -2.64 -12.90
CA ARG A 154 2.09 -1.63 -12.04
C ARG A 154 2.95 -2.21 -10.90
N VAL A 155 2.74 -3.47 -10.51
CA VAL A 155 3.51 -4.08 -9.41
C VAL A 155 5.01 -4.10 -9.70
N TRP A 156 5.40 -4.25 -10.96
CA TRP A 156 6.79 -4.32 -11.38
C TRP A 156 7.53 -3.00 -11.18
N ASP A 157 6.89 -1.87 -11.45
CA ASP A 157 7.48 -0.54 -11.24
C ASP A 157 7.88 -0.36 -9.78
N HIS A 158 7.03 -0.83 -8.87
CA HIS A 158 7.24 -0.72 -7.42
C HIS A 158 8.27 -1.73 -6.91
N ILE A 159 8.36 -2.91 -7.53
CA ILE A 159 9.42 -3.88 -7.21
C ILE A 159 10.81 -3.28 -7.49
N HIS A 160 11.01 -2.67 -8.66
CA HIS A 160 12.31 -2.09 -9.03
C HIS A 160 12.67 -0.86 -8.20
N ASN A 161 11.71 0.03 -7.96
CA ASN A 161 11.92 1.24 -7.16
C ASN A 161 12.31 0.90 -5.72
N THR A 162 11.71 -0.15 -5.16
CA THR A 162 12.01 -0.60 -3.79
C THR A 162 13.35 -1.35 -3.72
N THR A 163 13.69 -2.17 -4.72
CA THR A 163 14.99 -2.86 -4.75
C THR A 163 16.16 -1.86 -4.89
N ASN A 164 15.98 -0.78 -5.64
CA ASN A 164 16.98 0.30 -5.74
C ASN A 164 17.13 1.10 -4.44
N ALA A 165 16.03 1.34 -3.71
CA ALA A 165 16.07 1.96 -2.39
C ALA A 165 16.75 1.06 -1.34
N ILE A 166 16.54 -0.26 -1.38
CA ILE A 166 17.19 -1.22 -0.45
C ILE A 166 18.70 -1.40 -0.78
N GLY A 167 19.12 -1.12 -2.02
CA GLY A 167 20.54 -1.10 -2.40
C GLY A 167 21.34 0.07 -1.79
N HIS A 168 20.64 1.09 -1.28
CA HIS A 168 21.19 2.27 -0.63
C HIS A 168 20.43 2.50 0.69
N GLU A 169 20.62 1.60 1.65
CA GLU A 169 20.60 1.88 3.10
C GLU A 169 20.56 0.56 3.88
N ALA A 170 21.75 0.10 4.28
CA ALA A 170 21.85 -0.55 5.56
C ALA A 170 21.51 0.52 6.60
N PHE A 171 20.27 0.53 7.09
CA PHE A 171 19.88 1.36 8.22
C PHE A 171 20.60 0.84 9.47
N SER A 172 21.86 1.26 9.61
CA SER A 172 22.61 1.24 10.86
C SER A 172 22.03 2.35 11.72
N ALA A 173 21.46 1.99 12.86
CA ALA A 173 20.81 2.90 13.81
C ALA A 173 21.81 3.80 14.57
N THR A 174 22.84 4.35 13.92
CA THR A 174 23.89 5.14 14.58
C THR A 174 24.44 6.34 13.83
N GLU A 175 23.80 6.84 12.76
CA GLU A 175 24.14 8.16 12.24
C GLU A 175 22.89 9.00 11.95
N GLN A 176 22.78 10.12 12.68
CA GLN A 176 21.85 11.20 12.39
C GLN A 176 22.11 11.70 10.97
N HIS A 177 21.27 11.29 10.02
CA HIS A 177 21.25 11.90 8.69
C HIS A 177 20.78 13.35 8.83
N TYR A 178 21.72 14.29 8.73
CA TYR A 178 21.40 15.69 8.58
C TYR A 178 20.92 15.89 7.13
N VAL A 179 19.60 15.96 6.95
CA VAL A 179 19.02 16.39 5.67
C VAL A 179 19.42 17.85 5.50
N ASP A 180 20.17 18.14 4.44
CA ASP A 180 20.51 19.51 4.04
C ASP A 180 19.21 20.23 3.61
N MET A 181 18.60 20.93 4.57
CA MET A 181 17.35 21.69 4.42
C MET A 181 17.57 23.07 3.75
N SER A 182 18.70 23.30 3.08
CA SER A 182 18.97 24.57 2.39
C SER A 182 18.02 24.88 1.22
N VAL A 183 17.16 23.94 0.82
CA VAL A 183 16.01 24.22 -0.05
C VAL A 183 14.79 24.41 0.83
N ALA A 184 14.55 25.64 1.31
CA ALA A 184 13.32 25.99 2.02
C ALA A 184 12.10 25.56 1.18
N GLN A 185 11.47 24.45 1.59
CA GLN A 185 10.30 23.92 0.91
C GLN A 185 9.11 24.81 1.26
N GLU A 186 8.40 25.30 0.23
CA GLU A 186 7.13 26.00 0.40
C GLU A 186 6.01 24.98 0.18
N VAL A 187 5.34 24.59 1.26
CA VAL A 187 4.37 23.48 1.29
C VAL A 187 2.97 23.99 1.63
N ALA A 188 1.98 23.62 0.84
CA ALA A 188 0.57 23.78 1.20
C ALA A 188 0.04 22.45 1.77
N ILE A 189 -0.33 22.44 3.04
CA ILE A 189 -0.98 21.30 3.69
C ILE A 189 -2.49 21.51 3.61
N VAL A 190 -3.19 20.61 2.94
CA VAL A 190 -4.64 20.62 2.78
C VAL A 190 -5.22 19.42 3.53
N TYR A 191 -6.17 19.64 4.43
CA TYR A 191 -6.71 18.57 5.28
C TYR A 191 -8.24 18.55 5.33
N ALA A 192 -8.80 17.36 5.52
CA ALA A 192 -10.23 17.18 5.80
C ALA A 192 -10.58 17.72 7.19
N ASN A 193 -11.41 18.77 7.25
CA ASN A 193 -11.79 19.39 8.52
C ASN A 193 -12.73 18.50 9.37
N ALA A 194 -13.42 17.56 8.72
CA ALA A 194 -14.42 16.71 9.35
C ALA A 194 -13.82 15.67 10.31
N ASN A 195 -12.50 15.45 10.31
CA ASN A 195 -11.84 14.48 11.19
C ASN A 195 -10.72 15.15 12.03
N HIS A 196 -10.85 15.08 13.36
CA HIS A 196 -9.88 15.64 14.30
C HIS A 196 -8.47 15.05 14.16
N ILE A 197 -8.35 13.81 13.69
CA ILE A 197 -7.06 13.16 13.40
C ILE A 197 -6.38 13.86 12.22
N CYS A 198 -7.13 14.18 11.15
CA CYS A 198 -6.59 14.90 10.00
C CYS A 198 -6.08 16.30 10.39
N ALA A 199 -6.83 17.02 11.25
CA ALA A 199 -6.41 18.33 11.75
C ALA A 199 -5.14 18.25 12.63
N SER A 200 -5.08 17.26 13.53
CA SER A 200 -3.92 17.06 14.41
C SER A 200 -2.66 16.66 13.62
N PHE A 201 -2.82 15.80 12.61
CA PHE A 201 -1.73 15.40 11.73
C PHE A 201 -1.26 16.54 10.83
N ALA A 202 -2.18 17.37 10.33
CA ALA A 202 -1.85 18.57 9.56
C ALA A 202 -1.02 19.57 10.39
N LEU A 203 -1.40 19.78 11.66
CA LEU A 203 -0.67 20.65 12.58
C LEU A 203 0.71 20.07 12.92
N PHE A 204 0.81 18.77 13.19
CA PHE A 204 2.09 18.10 13.43
C PHE A 204 3.05 18.27 12.25
N MET A 205 2.57 18.07 11.02
CA MET A 205 3.37 18.25 9.82
C MET A 205 3.80 19.71 9.64
N TYR A 206 2.91 20.66 9.91
CA TYR A 206 3.22 22.09 9.88
C TYR A 206 4.34 22.45 10.86
N GLU A 207 4.23 22.04 12.13
CA GLU A 207 5.26 22.29 13.15
C GLU A 207 6.60 21.68 12.75
N ARG A 208 6.59 20.45 12.23
CA ARG A 208 7.82 19.79 11.77
C ARG A 208 8.48 20.49 10.58
N ILE A 209 7.69 20.97 9.62
CA ILE A 209 8.24 21.72 8.49
C ILE A 209 8.87 23.04 8.95
N LEU A 210 8.25 23.73 9.91
CA LEU A 210 8.81 24.95 10.48
C LEU A 210 10.08 24.70 11.31
N GLU A 211 10.09 23.65 12.14
CA GLU A 211 11.28 23.24 12.91
C GLU A 211 12.49 22.97 11.99
N LEU A 212 12.23 22.44 10.80
CA LEU A 212 13.24 22.13 9.80
C LEU A 212 13.60 23.33 8.90
N GLY A 213 13.05 24.52 9.16
CA GLY A 213 13.35 25.74 8.39
C GLY A 213 12.61 25.87 7.06
N GLY A 214 11.61 25.03 6.80
CA GLY A 214 10.70 25.17 5.67
C GLY A 214 9.59 26.20 5.92
N LYS A 215 8.81 26.51 4.89
CA LYS A 215 7.58 27.31 4.98
C LYS A 215 6.39 26.42 4.70
N ALA A 216 5.41 26.41 5.60
CA ALA A 216 4.17 25.68 5.37
C ALA A 216 2.96 26.58 5.61
N ASN A 217 1.89 26.33 4.87
CA ASN A 217 0.57 26.90 5.13
C ASN A 217 -0.44 25.77 5.23
N VAL A 218 -1.34 25.85 6.21
CA VAL A 218 -2.35 24.83 6.44
C VAL A 218 -3.73 25.36 6.04
N TYR A 219 -4.45 24.59 5.22
CA TYR A 219 -5.77 24.93 4.72
C TYR A 219 -6.75 23.78 4.99
N PRO A 220 -7.91 24.04 5.60
CA PRO A 220 -9.04 23.12 5.49
C PRO A 220 -9.43 22.98 4.01
N VAL A 221 -9.74 21.77 3.56
CA VAL A 221 -10.04 21.49 2.14
C VAL A 221 -11.14 22.40 1.57
N GLN A 222 -12.17 22.71 2.36
CA GLN A 222 -13.27 23.60 2.00
C GLN A 222 -12.86 25.07 1.73
N TYR A 223 -11.68 25.50 2.21
CA TYR A 223 -11.15 26.85 2.03
C TYR A 223 -9.90 26.89 1.14
N PHE A 224 -9.48 25.76 0.59
CA PHE A 224 -8.35 25.71 -0.32
C PHE A 224 -8.78 26.12 -1.73
N ASN A 225 -8.28 27.26 -2.20
CA ASN A 225 -8.42 27.67 -3.60
C ASN A 225 -7.02 27.85 -4.21
N PRO A 226 -6.63 27.02 -5.18
CA PRO A 226 -5.28 27.02 -5.76
C PRO A 226 -4.90 28.34 -6.45
N THR A 227 -5.89 29.17 -6.79
CA THR A 227 -5.69 30.46 -7.48
C THR A 227 -5.45 31.63 -6.52
N THR A 228 -5.79 31.48 -5.24
CA THR A 228 -5.70 32.54 -4.21
C THR A 228 -4.75 32.20 -3.07
N VAL A 229 -4.09 31.05 -3.11
CA VAL A 229 -3.08 30.67 -2.11
C VAL A 229 -1.89 31.62 -2.25
N ALA A 230 -1.63 32.39 -1.19
CA ALA A 230 -0.67 33.49 -1.17
C ALA A 230 0.82 33.07 -1.18
N LEU A 231 1.12 31.80 -1.44
CA LEU A 231 2.49 31.31 -1.61
C LEU A 231 2.58 30.45 -2.86
N GLU A 232 3.69 30.57 -3.59
CA GLU A 232 4.11 29.68 -4.68
C GLU A 232 4.50 28.30 -4.11
N ALA A 233 3.55 27.63 -3.45
CA ALA A 233 3.78 26.33 -2.85
C ALA A 233 4.26 25.34 -3.93
N LYS A 234 5.48 24.86 -3.77
CA LYS A 234 6.11 23.89 -4.69
C LYS A 234 5.56 22.49 -4.48
N ILE A 235 4.97 22.23 -3.31
CA ILE A 235 4.44 20.93 -2.90
C ILE A 235 3.08 21.15 -2.24
N VAL A 236 2.09 20.34 -2.61
CA VAL A 236 0.78 20.30 -1.96
C VAL A 236 0.58 18.92 -1.33
N LEU A 237 0.37 18.88 -0.01
CA LEU A 237 0.11 17.67 0.75
C LEU A 237 -1.38 17.58 1.09
N PHE A 238 -2.01 16.46 0.77
CA PHE A 238 -3.41 16.21 1.08
C PHE A 238 -3.55 15.17 2.19
N ILE A 239 -4.27 15.53 3.26
CA ILE A 239 -4.50 14.70 4.44
C ILE A 239 -5.99 14.38 4.53
N PHE A 240 -6.35 13.15 4.15
CA PHE A 240 -7.71 12.62 4.21
C PHE A 240 -7.73 11.36 5.08
N SER A 241 -8.85 11.11 5.75
CA SER A 241 -9.13 9.84 6.45
C SER A 241 -10.25 9.10 5.73
N THR A 242 -10.18 7.77 5.73
CA THR A 242 -11.22 6.87 5.22
C THR A 242 -12.17 6.38 6.30
N ASP A 243 -12.06 6.88 7.54
CA ASP A 243 -12.97 6.49 8.62
C ASP A 243 -14.38 6.98 8.32
N VAL A 244 -15.24 6.01 8.00
CA VAL A 244 -16.68 6.19 7.87
C VAL A 244 -17.26 6.21 9.27
N ASP A 245 -17.15 7.34 9.96
CA ASP A 245 -18.03 7.58 11.11
C ASP A 245 -19.44 7.83 10.55
N GLU A 246 -20.43 7.02 10.98
CA GLU A 246 -21.86 7.13 10.62
C GLU A 246 -22.49 8.51 10.93
N HIS A 247 -21.74 9.43 11.53
CA HIS A 247 -22.15 10.81 11.79
C HIS A 247 -21.41 11.88 10.97
N THR A 248 -20.45 11.50 10.14
CA THR A 248 -19.76 12.43 9.26
C THR A 248 -20.52 12.50 7.95
N LEU A 249 -21.46 13.44 7.87
CA LEU A 249 -22.14 13.82 6.64
C LEU A 249 -21.10 13.92 5.53
N CYS A 250 -21.25 13.02 4.55
CA CYS A 250 -20.64 13.06 3.25
C CYS A 250 -20.53 14.54 2.81
N GLU A 251 -19.31 15.06 2.71
CA GLU A 251 -19.06 16.32 1.99
C GLU A 251 -19.42 16.02 0.54
N ALA A 252 -20.71 16.19 0.25
CA ALA A 252 -21.26 16.12 -1.06
C ALA A 252 -20.43 17.04 -1.96
N CYS A 253 -20.05 16.50 -3.11
CA CYS A 253 -19.66 17.29 -4.27
C CYS A 253 -20.63 18.46 -4.44
N ALA A 254 -20.25 19.66 -3.99
CA ALA A 254 -20.89 20.91 -4.33
C ALA A 254 -20.08 21.58 -5.44
N ALA A 255 -19.94 20.87 -6.56
CA ALA A 255 -19.82 21.54 -7.84
C ALA A 255 -21.24 22.03 -8.22
N ALA A 256 -21.35 23.34 -8.47
CA ALA A 256 -22.53 24.12 -8.87
C ALA A 256 -23.55 24.40 -7.75
N SER A 257 -23.89 25.64 -7.43
CA SER A 257 -24.32 26.67 -8.38
C SER A 257 -24.30 28.05 -7.71
N ASN A 258 -23.39 28.91 -8.14
CA ASN A 258 -23.56 30.36 -8.18
C ASN A 258 -22.61 30.87 -9.27
N LEU A 259 -22.96 30.58 -10.52
CA LEU A 259 -22.44 31.33 -11.65
C LEU A 259 -23.19 32.66 -11.72
N PRO A 260 -22.51 33.80 -11.85
CA PRO A 260 -22.89 34.78 -12.86
C PRO A 260 -22.21 34.40 -14.19
N PRO A 261 -22.89 34.57 -15.35
CA PRO A 261 -22.30 34.33 -16.66
C PRO A 261 -21.62 35.61 -17.19
N PRO A 262 -21.20 35.61 -18.46
CA PRO A 262 -19.82 35.56 -18.93
C PRO A 262 -19.18 36.95 -19.09
N LEU A 263 -17.84 37.04 -18.96
CA LEU A 263 -17.10 38.15 -19.57
C LEU A 263 -16.48 37.65 -20.87
N GLY A 264 -17.19 37.97 -21.96
CA GLY A 264 -16.62 37.96 -23.31
C GLY A 264 -15.54 39.03 -23.46
N TYR A 265 -14.56 38.70 -24.29
CA TYR A 265 -13.54 39.53 -24.93
C TYR A 265 -13.78 41.05 -24.93
N VAL A 266 -12.77 41.84 -24.53
CA VAL A 266 -12.23 42.97 -25.30
C VAL A 266 -10.75 43.19 -24.91
N LEU A 267 -9.88 43.10 -25.93
CA LEU A 267 -8.48 43.58 -26.10
C LEU A 267 -7.46 43.40 -24.96
#